data_AF-A0A960QDR0-F1
#
_entry.id   AF-A0A960QDR0-F1
#
_cell.length_a   1.000
_cell.length_b   1.000
_cell.length_c   1.000
_cell.angle_alpha   90.00
_cell.angle_beta   90.00
_cell.angle_gamma   90.00
#
_symmetry.space_group_name_H-M   'P 1'
#
loop_
_entity.id
_entity.type
_entity.pdbx_description
1 polymer ?
#
loop_
_entity_poly.entity_id
_entity_poly.type
_entity_poly.pdbx_seq_one_letter_code
_entity_poly.pdbx_strand_id
1 'polypeptide(L)'
;MSDLASIREELIREARASEEPVAAVEVRSVPDSRPRIEPNGSPFRLVAGTLIPAVLTSGINSDLPGQTTALVRRNVYDSITGRYLLIPQGTR
;
A
#
# COMPACT_ATOMS: atom_id res chain seq x y z
N MET A 1 -30.01 -13.18 52.98
CA MET A 1 -28.76 -13.79 52.51
C MET A 1 -28.62 -13.39 51.05
N SER A 2 -27.82 -12.35 50.79
CA SER A 2 -27.57 -11.81 49.46
C SER A 2 -26.88 -12.86 48.59
N ASP A 3 -27.48 -13.16 47.45
CA ASP A 3 -27.00 -14.19 46.53
C ASP A 3 -25.79 -13.66 45.75
N LEU A 4 -24.62 -14.27 45.99
CA LEU A 4 -23.35 -13.93 45.31
C LEU A 4 -23.41 -14.22 43.80
N ALA A 5 -24.34 -15.06 43.34
CA ALA A 5 -24.55 -15.31 41.92
C ALA A 5 -25.14 -14.08 41.20
N SER A 6 -26.06 -13.34 41.83
CA SER A 6 -26.67 -12.15 41.24
C SER A 6 -25.70 -10.99 41.09
N ILE A 7 -24.78 -10.82 42.06
CA ILE A 7 -23.74 -9.78 42.00
C ILE A 7 -22.72 -10.09 40.90
N ARG A 8 -22.41 -11.38 40.68
CA ARG A 8 -21.50 -11.80 39.60
C ARG A 8 -22.09 -11.54 38.22
N GLU A 9 -23.39 -11.78 38.04
CA GLU A 9 -24.08 -11.51 36.77
C GLU A 9 -24.24 -10.01 36.50
N GLU A 10 -24.48 -9.20 37.53
CA GLU A 10 -24.52 -7.73 37.38
C GLU A 10 -23.15 -7.18 36.98
N LEU A 11 -22.07 -7.66 37.61
CA LEU A 11 -20.69 -7.24 37.30
C LEU A 11 -20.27 -7.60 35.86
N ILE A 12 -20.73 -8.75 35.34
CA ILE A 12 -20.46 -9.17 33.96
C ILE A 12 -21.29 -8.35 32.95
N ARG A 13 -22.51 -7.94 33.31
CA ARG A 13 -23.32 -7.03 32.47
C ARG A 13 -22.73 -5.63 32.39
N GLU A 14 -22.19 -5.11 33.49
CA GLU A 14 -21.61 -3.76 33.56
C GLU A 14 -20.25 -3.68 32.82
N ALA A 15 -19.41 -4.73 32.92
CA ALA A 15 -18.16 -4.82 32.18
C ALA A 15 -18.36 -4.81 30.65
N ARG A 16 -19.46 -5.42 30.17
CA ARG A 16 -19.80 -5.43 28.74
C ARG A 16 -20.43 -4.12 28.26
N ALA A 17 -21.05 -3.35 29.15
CA ALA A 17 -21.71 -2.08 28.82
C ALA A 17 -20.72 -0.91 28.62
N SER A 18 -19.45 -1.08 28.99
CA SER A 18 -18.39 -0.06 28.83
C SER A 18 -17.34 -0.39 27.75
N GLU A 19 -17.47 -1.53 27.06
CA GLU A 19 -16.85 -1.71 25.75
C GLU A 19 -17.71 -0.96 24.72
N GLU A 20 -17.63 0.37 24.77
CA GLU A 20 -17.87 1.19 23.60
C GLU A 20 -17.17 0.51 22.42
N PRO A 21 -17.87 0.16 21.34
CA PRO A 21 -17.25 -0.49 20.22
C PRO A 21 -16.15 0.46 19.77
N VAL A 22 -14.88 0.06 19.95
CA VAL A 22 -13.77 0.64 19.19
C VAL A 22 -14.27 0.60 17.77
N ALA A 23 -14.68 1.79 17.30
CA ALA A 23 -15.43 1.96 16.07
C ALA A 23 -14.77 1.05 15.06
N ALA A 24 -15.53 0.07 14.56
CA ALA A 24 -15.03 -0.89 13.60
C ALA A 24 -14.14 -0.10 12.65
N VAL A 25 -12.82 -0.29 12.78
CA VAL A 25 -11.91 0.30 11.83
C VAL A 25 -12.35 -0.39 10.58
N GLU A 26 -13.11 0.35 9.76
CA GLU A 26 -13.47 -0.08 8.44
C GLU A 26 -12.12 -0.21 7.77
N VAL A 27 -11.58 -1.42 7.84
CA VAL A 27 -10.50 -1.88 7.01
C VAL A 27 -11.14 -1.77 5.64
N ARG A 28 -11.05 -0.57 5.06
CA ARG A 28 -11.35 -0.32 3.67
C ARG A 28 -10.59 -1.43 3.00
N SER A 29 -11.31 -2.42 2.49
CA SER A 29 -10.71 -3.50 1.74
C SER A 29 -9.92 -2.78 0.68
N VAL A 30 -8.59 -2.80 0.81
CA VAL A 30 -7.71 -2.26 -0.22
C VAL A 30 -8.17 -3.02 -1.45
N PRO A 31 -8.76 -2.36 -2.47
CA PRO A 31 -9.28 -3.06 -3.63
C PRO A 31 -8.15 -3.95 -4.12
N ASP A 32 -8.46 -5.23 -4.37
CA ASP A 32 -7.49 -6.24 -4.80
C ASP A 32 -6.54 -5.60 -5.81
N SER A 33 -5.35 -5.21 -5.34
CA SER A 33 -4.42 -4.39 -6.12
C SER A 33 -3.61 -5.26 -7.06
N ARG A 34 -4.00 -6.53 -7.21
CA ARG A 34 -3.50 -7.39 -8.26
C ARG A 34 -3.78 -6.67 -9.58
N PRO A 35 -2.74 -6.35 -10.37
CA PRO A 35 -2.95 -5.72 -11.65
C PRO A 35 -3.86 -6.62 -12.47
N ARG A 36 -5.06 -6.14 -12.82
CA ARG A 36 -5.95 -6.82 -13.76
C ARG A 36 -5.24 -6.82 -15.11
N ILE A 37 -4.62 -7.96 -15.44
CA ILE A 37 -3.91 -8.14 -16.69
C ILE A 37 -4.96 -8.27 -17.79
N GLU A 38 -5.35 -7.14 -18.37
CA GLU A 38 -6.17 -7.10 -19.58
C GLU A 38 -5.40 -7.80 -20.72
N PRO A 39 -5.93 -8.89 -21.30
CA PRO A 39 -5.23 -9.70 -22.29
C PRO A 39 -5.03 -8.99 -23.64
N ASN A 40 -5.55 -7.77 -23.81
CA ASN A 40 -5.40 -6.93 -25.00
C ASN A 40 -4.43 -5.73 -24.81
N GLY A 41 -3.56 -5.79 -23.78
CA GLY A 41 -2.57 -4.74 -23.54
C GLY A 41 -1.48 -4.67 -24.61
N SER A 42 -1.05 -3.45 -24.97
CA SER A 42 0.17 -3.22 -25.76
C SER A 42 1.37 -3.98 -25.15
N PRO A 43 2.24 -4.59 -25.97
CA PRO A 43 3.45 -5.29 -25.50
C PRO A 43 4.53 -4.34 -24.94
N PHE A 44 4.32 -3.03 -25.03
CA PHE A 44 5.24 -2.00 -24.53
C PHE A 44 4.68 -1.38 -23.25
N ARG A 45 4.67 -2.13 -22.13
CA ARG A 45 4.09 -1.65 -20.89
C ARG A 45 4.91 -2.03 -19.65
N LEU A 46 4.92 -1.11 -18.68
CA LEU A 46 5.31 -1.42 -17.31
C LEU A 46 4.06 -1.67 -16.46
N VAL A 47 4.07 -2.76 -15.69
CA VAL A 47 2.99 -3.07 -14.75
C VAL A 47 3.26 -2.38 -13.41
N ALA A 48 2.19 -2.02 -12.69
CA ALA A 48 2.31 -1.49 -11.33
C ALA A 48 3.14 -2.43 -10.44
N GLY A 49 4.03 -1.85 -9.63
CA GLY A 49 5.00 -2.60 -8.83
C GLY A 49 6.32 -2.93 -9.54
N THR A 50 6.48 -2.58 -10.82
CA THR A 50 7.76 -2.73 -11.51
C THR A 50 8.81 -1.79 -10.92
N LEU A 51 9.98 -2.33 -10.56
CA LEU A 51 11.09 -1.58 -9.99
C LEU A 51 11.86 -0.81 -11.06
N ILE A 52 11.87 0.52 -10.95
CA ILE A 52 12.73 1.42 -11.73
C ILE A 52 13.88 1.87 -10.82
N PRO A 53 15.08 1.25 -10.92
CA PRO A 53 16.21 1.62 -10.08
C PRO A 53 16.82 2.93 -10.56
N ALA A 54 16.82 3.92 -9.68
CA ALA A 54 17.36 5.24 -9.96
C ALA A 54 18.19 5.76 -8.79
N VAL A 55 19.03 6.76 -9.06
CA VAL A 55 19.76 7.55 -8.06
C VAL A 55 19.31 8.98 -8.12
N LEU A 56 19.09 9.59 -6.97
CA LEU A 56 18.65 10.98 -6.90
C LEU A 56 19.78 11.90 -7.36
N THR A 57 19.46 12.85 -8.23
CA THR A 57 20.44 13.87 -8.69
C THR A 57 20.46 15.09 -7.77
N SER A 58 19.42 15.26 -6.94
CA SER A 58 19.31 16.34 -5.95
C SER A 58 19.06 15.77 -4.56
N GLY A 59 19.31 16.59 -3.53
CA GLY A 59 18.87 16.28 -2.17
C GLY A 59 17.35 16.24 -2.05
N ILE A 60 16.85 15.53 -1.03
CA ILE A 60 15.43 15.50 -0.67
C ILE A 60 15.23 16.25 0.63
N ASN A 61 14.20 17.10 0.66
CA ASN A 61 13.66 17.66 1.88
C ASN A 61 12.12 17.53 1.82
N SER A 62 11.55 16.78 2.76
CA SER A 62 10.10 16.52 2.81
C SER A 62 9.29 17.67 3.42
N ASP A 63 9.94 18.60 4.12
CA ASP A 63 9.29 19.76 4.75
C ASP A 63 8.96 20.86 3.73
N LEU A 64 9.63 20.84 2.58
CA LEU A 64 9.43 21.80 1.50
C LEU A 64 8.78 21.10 0.30
N PRO A 65 7.66 21.63 -0.22
CA PRO A 65 7.09 21.11 -1.44
C PRO A 65 8.04 21.37 -2.62
N GLY A 66 8.23 20.36 -3.45
CA GLY A 66 9.12 20.46 -4.60
C GLY A 66 9.13 19.19 -5.44
N GLN A 67 9.72 19.28 -6.63
CA GLN A 67 10.01 18.11 -7.46
C GLN A 67 11.45 17.68 -7.23
N THR A 68 11.67 16.38 -7.17
CA THR A 68 13.00 15.78 -7.11
C THR A 68 13.25 15.03 -8.41
N THR A 69 14.49 15.04 -8.89
CA THR A 69 14.88 14.33 -10.10
C THR A 69 15.82 13.18 -9.78
N ALA A 70 15.76 12.12 -10.57
CA ALA A 70 16.61 10.94 -10.42
C ALA A 70 17.14 10.47 -11.77
N LEU A 71 18.27 9.79 -11.78
CA LEU A 71 18.87 9.16 -12.95
C LEU A 71 18.67 7.65 -12.89
N VAL A 72 18.11 7.07 -13.94
CA VAL A 72 17.90 5.61 -14.05
C VAL A 72 19.24 4.88 -14.18
N ARG A 73 19.49 3.91 -13.29
CA ARG A 73 20.78 3.22 -13.15
C ARG A 73 20.98 2.00 -14.04
N ARG A 74 19.89 1.37 -14.50
CA ARG A 74 19.95 0.24 -15.44
C ARG A 74 18.74 0.28 -16.37
N ASN A 75 18.91 -0.30 -17.55
CA ASN A 75 17.86 -0.51 -18.53
C ASN A 75 16.64 -1.21 -17.89
N VAL A 76 15.45 -0.65 -18.09
CA VAL A 76 14.17 -1.24 -17.68
C VAL A 76 13.43 -1.70 -18.92
N TYR A 77 13.12 -2.98 -18.95
CA TYR A 77 12.41 -3.64 -20.03
C TYR A 77 10.93 -3.79 -19.69
N ASP A 78 10.10 -4.08 -20.70
CA ASP A 78 8.70 -4.45 -20.55
C ASP A 78 8.50 -5.50 -19.45
N SER A 79 7.49 -5.29 -18.59
CA SER A 79 7.28 -6.12 -17.41
C SER A 79 6.70 -7.49 -17.70
N ILE A 80 6.09 -7.68 -18.88
CA ILE A 80 5.39 -8.93 -19.23
C ILE A 80 6.35 -9.92 -19.91
N THR A 81 7.05 -9.47 -20.93
CA THR A 81 7.92 -10.29 -21.79
C THR A 81 9.40 -10.07 -21.52
N GLY A 82 9.79 -8.91 -20.97
CA GLY A 82 11.19 -8.53 -20.76
C GLY A 82 11.99 -8.27 -22.04
N ARG A 83 11.34 -8.23 -23.21
CA ARG A 83 12.02 -8.17 -24.52
C ARG A 83 12.32 -6.76 -25.00
N TYR A 84 11.46 -5.81 -24.66
CA TYR A 84 11.53 -4.46 -25.19
C TYR A 84 12.12 -3.51 -24.16
N LEU A 85 13.17 -2.79 -24.54
CA LEU A 85 13.73 -1.72 -23.70
C LEU A 85 12.78 -0.53 -23.71
N LEU A 86 12.21 -0.21 -22.54
CA LEU A 86 11.24 0.88 -22.40
C LEU A 86 11.86 2.12 -21.76
N ILE A 87 12.73 1.93 -20.77
CA ILE A 87 13.45 3.02 -20.11
C ILE A 87 14.96 2.74 -20.17
N PRO A 88 15.71 3.44 -21.02
CA PRO A 88 17.17 3.32 -21.08
C PRO A 88 17.84 3.75 -19.77
N GLN A 89 19.02 3.18 -19.52
CA GLN A 89 19.92 3.71 -18.50
C GLN A 89 20.29 5.17 -18.82
N GLY A 90 20.33 6.00 -17.78
CA GLY A 90 20.62 7.43 -17.92
C GLY A 90 19.41 8.31 -18.22
N THR A 91 18.19 7.74 -18.33
CA THR A 91 16.96 8.54 -18.32
C THR A 91 16.85 9.36 -17.04
N ARG A 92 16.31 10.58 -17.14
CA ARG A 92 16.20 11.57 -16.07
C ARG A 92 14.75 12.00 -15.86
#